data_AF-A0A3Q3K7R5-F1
#
_entry.id   AF-A0A3Q3K7R5-F1
#
_cell.length_a   1.000
_cell.length_b   1.000
_cell.length_c   1.000
_cell.angle_alpha   90.00
_cell.angle_beta   90.00
_cell.angle_gamma   90.00
#
_symmetry.space_group_name_H-M   'P 1'
#
loop_
_entity.id
_entity.type
_entity.pdbx_description
1 polymer ?
#
loop_
_entity_poly.entity_id
_entity_poly.type
_entity_poly.pdbx_seq_one_letter_code
_entity_poly.pdbx_strand_id
1 'polypeptide(L)'
;MACLPQILWQEKNKMEHKSQEVLDINPRVRLPSFKHADIIGNESYAVCFYLEVSFKSQGNKLIPDSPAEQVLMYQCIFEGLTFYEKLTKTKKLNPFISERHDSALKKNREALVTELKLWKGYLQEGNVYGTGISWAVCPLFSLGNFPKLAEYYAQLKERPSIKASWPPRWLEHPKGQVTLKDI
;
A
#
# COMPACT_ATOMS: atom_id res chain seq x y z
N MET A 1 -24.09 21.99 4.65
CA MET A 1 -23.05 21.46 5.56
C MET A 1 -22.40 20.30 4.84
N ALA A 2 -21.17 20.43 4.35
CA ALA A 2 -20.50 19.31 3.69
C ALA A 2 -20.07 18.31 4.77
N CYS A 3 -20.57 17.07 4.70
CA CYS A 3 -20.14 15.99 5.57
C CYS A 3 -18.74 15.57 5.14
N LEU A 4 -17.76 15.58 6.04
CA LEU A 4 -16.40 15.14 5.71
C LEU A 4 -16.37 13.61 5.57
N PRO A 5 -15.60 13.05 4.62
CA PRO A 5 -15.44 11.60 4.53
C PRO A 5 -14.82 11.04 5.82
N GLN A 6 -15.42 9.99 6.39
CA GLN A 6 -14.93 9.37 7.61
C GLN A 6 -14.24 8.05 7.26
N ILE A 7 -12.95 7.95 7.60
CA ILE A 7 -12.19 6.69 7.59
C ILE A 7 -12.00 6.27 9.03
N LEU A 8 -12.56 5.11 9.40
CA LEU A 8 -12.35 4.53 10.72
C LEU A 8 -10.96 3.87 10.76
N TRP A 9 -9.94 4.64 11.15
CA TRP A 9 -8.61 4.11 11.49
C TRP A 9 -8.62 3.68 12.95
N GLN A 10 -8.84 2.39 13.17
CA GLN A 10 -8.96 1.83 14.52
C GLN A 10 -7.79 0.90 14.86
N GLU A 11 -7.34 0.94 16.11
CA GLU A 11 -6.16 0.17 16.52
C GLU A 11 -6.47 -1.33 16.56
N LYS A 12 -5.76 -2.10 15.72
CA LYS A 12 -5.90 -3.56 15.68
C LYS A 12 -5.65 -4.21 17.05
N ASN A 13 -4.70 -3.68 17.83
CA ASN A 13 -4.31 -4.22 19.14
C ASN A 13 -5.35 -4.00 20.24
N LYS A 14 -6.21 -2.99 20.10
CA LYS A 14 -7.33 -2.73 21.01
C LYS A 14 -8.63 -3.37 20.54
N MET A 15 -8.58 -4.15 19.45
CA MET A 15 -9.74 -4.80 18.83
C MET A 15 -10.84 -3.83 18.40
N GLU A 16 -10.53 -2.54 18.30
CA GLU A 16 -11.49 -1.49 17.95
C GLU A 16 -12.13 -1.76 16.59
N HIS A 17 -11.36 -2.23 15.61
CA HIS A 17 -11.84 -2.67 14.28
C HIS A 17 -12.94 -3.76 14.30
N LYS A 18 -13.25 -4.35 15.46
CA LYS A 18 -14.37 -5.27 15.68
C LYS A 18 -15.58 -4.63 16.37
N SER A 19 -15.57 -3.32 16.54
CA SER A 19 -16.66 -2.54 17.11
C SER A 19 -17.94 -2.70 16.28
N GLN A 20 -19.08 -2.46 16.93
CA GLN A 20 -20.37 -2.49 16.27
C GLN A 20 -20.44 -1.48 15.12
N GLU A 21 -19.87 -0.29 15.30
CA GLU A 21 -19.79 0.75 14.25
C GLU A 21 -19.12 0.25 12.96
N VAL A 22 -18.03 -0.52 13.08
CA VAL A 22 -17.36 -1.13 11.92
C VAL A 22 -18.19 -2.27 11.34
N LEU A 23 -18.77 -3.12 12.18
CA LEU A 23 -19.63 -4.22 11.75
C LEU A 23 -20.83 -3.73 10.93
N ASP A 24 -21.43 -2.60 11.34
CA ASP A 24 -22.62 -2.03 10.72
C ASP A 24 -22.37 -1.59 9.27
N ILE A 25 -21.14 -1.19 8.94
CA ILE A 25 -20.77 -0.74 7.58
C ILE A 25 -19.88 -1.73 6.83
N ASN A 26 -19.19 -2.64 7.53
CA ASN A 26 -18.28 -3.62 6.95
C ASN A 26 -18.42 -4.98 7.65
N PRO A 27 -19.29 -5.88 7.14
CA PRO A 27 -19.52 -7.18 7.76
C PRO A 27 -18.29 -8.10 7.71
N ARG A 28 -17.24 -7.76 6.94
CA ARG A 28 -15.97 -8.50 6.95
C ARG A 28 -15.09 -8.16 8.15
N VAL A 29 -15.41 -7.10 8.90
CA VAL A 29 -14.66 -6.67 10.09
C VAL A 29 -13.20 -6.39 9.75
N ARG A 30 -12.99 -5.64 8.66
CA ARG A 30 -11.66 -5.31 8.11
C ARG A 30 -11.52 -3.82 7.93
N LEU A 31 -10.27 -3.40 7.75
CA LEU A 31 -9.93 -2.05 7.38
C LEU A 31 -9.46 -2.01 5.92
N PRO A 32 -9.75 -0.93 5.17
CA PRO A 32 -10.52 0.23 5.60
C PRO A 32 -12.03 -0.08 5.72
N SER A 33 -12.72 0.68 6.57
CA SER A 33 -14.18 0.79 6.57
C SER A 33 -14.51 2.27 6.42
N PHE A 34 -15.15 2.64 5.31
CA PHE A 34 -15.32 4.03 4.90
C PHE A 34 -16.79 4.35 4.64
N LYS A 35 -17.19 5.55 5.09
CA LYS A 35 -18.52 6.11 4.86
C LYS A 35 -18.42 7.59 4.50
N HIS A 36 -19.19 8.01 3.51
CA HIS A 36 -19.40 9.42 3.16
C HIS A 36 -20.87 9.62 2.80
N ALA A 37 -21.62 10.34 3.65
CA ALA A 37 -23.08 10.36 3.65
C ALA A 37 -23.65 8.92 3.66
N ASP A 38 -24.47 8.56 2.67
CA ASP A 38 -25.06 7.21 2.54
C ASP A 38 -24.20 6.24 1.73
N ILE A 39 -23.02 6.66 1.27
CA ILE A 39 -22.11 5.84 0.46
C ILE A 39 -21.15 5.11 1.38
N ILE A 40 -21.14 3.77 1.28
CA ILE A 40 -20.25 2.88 2.02
C ILE A 40 -19.24 2.24 1.06
N GLY A 41 -17.97 2.26 1.42
CA GLY A 41 -16.88 1.62 0.69
C GLY A 41 -15.92 0.93 1.64
N ASN A 42 -15.54 -0.32 1.35
CA ASN A 42 -14.71 -1.12 2.26
C ASN A 42 -13.46 -1.71 1.59
N GLU A 43 -13.34 -1.57 0.27
CA GLU A 43 -12.12 -1.89 -0.46
C GLU A 43 -11.29 -0.64 -0.68
N SER A 44 -10.00 -0.72 -0.35
CA SER A 44 -9.12 0.46 -0.33
C SER A 44 -9.03 1.15 -1.69
N TYR A 45 -8.86 0.37 -2.77
CA TYR A 45 -8.82 0.95 -4.13
C TYR A 45 -10.17 1.52 -4.57
N ALA A 46 -11.28 0.88 -4.21
CA ALA A 46 -12.61 1.41 -4.50
C ALA A 46 -12.82 2.77 -3.81
N VAL A 47 -12.39 2.88 -2.55
CA VAL A 47 -12.43 4.16 -1.81
C VAL A 47 -11.51 5.19 -2.47
N CYS A 48 -10.29 4.83 -2.88
CA CYS A 48 -9.39 5.75 -3.58
C CYS A 48 -9.99 6.28 -4.88
N PHE A 49 -10.59 5.41 -5.71
CA PHE A 49 -11.25 5.84 -6.95
C PHE A 49 -12.49 6.67 -6.70
N TYR A 50 -13.30 6.31 -5.69
CA TYR A 50 -14.42 7.12 -5.26
C TYR A 50 -14.01 8.54 -4.89
N LEU A 51 -12.93 8.68 -4.10
CA LEU A 51 -12.41 9.97 -3.68
C LEU A 51 -11.89 10.79 -4.86
N GLU A 52 -11.14 10.18 -5.78
CA GLU A 52 -10.65 10.86 -6.98
C GLU A 52 -11.81 11.39 -7.83
N VAL A 53 -12.85 10.59 -8.06
CA VAL A 53 -13.99 11.00 -8.89
C VAL A 53 -14.83 12.07 -8.19
N SER A 54 -15.12 11.88 -6.90
CA SER A 54 -16.05 12.74 -6.15
C SER A 54 -15.43 14.10 -5.79
N PHE A 55 -14.10 14.15 -5.65
CA PHE A 55 -13.37 15.34 -5.24
C PHE A 55 -12.34 15.77 -6.29
N LYS A 56 -12.54 15.42 -7.57
CA LYS A 56 -11.60 15.69 -8.68
C LYS A 56 -11.18 17.17 -8.79
N SER A 57 -12.06 18.09 -8.39
CA SER A 57 -11.80 19.54 -8.40
C SER A 57 -11.15 20.08 -7.13
N GLN A 58 -10.86 19.23 -6.14
CA GLN A 58 -10.33 19.62 -4.83
C GLN A 58 -8.94 19.00 -4.62
N GLY A 59 -7.91 19.83 -4.76
CA GLY A 59 -6.52 19.43 -4.49
C GLY A 59 -5.81 18.80 -5.69
N ASN A 60 -4.97 17.80 -5.41
CA ASN A 60 -4.12 17.18 -6.43
C ASN A 60 -4.87 16.08 -7.18
N LYS A 61 -4.88 16.17 -8.52
CA LYS A 61 -5.41 15.12 -9.38
C LYS A 61 -4.54 13.86 -9.28
N LEU A 62 -5.13 12.73 -8.93
CA LEU A 62 -4.43 11.46 -8.76
C LEU A 62 -4.64 10.48 -9.92
N ILE A 63 -5.48 10.78 -10.90
CA ILE A 63 -5.59 10.00 -12.13
C ILE A 63 -5.27 10.91 -13.33
N PRO A 64 -4.28 10.56 -14.17
CA PRO A 64 -3.95 11.33 -15.36
C PRO A 64 -5.15 11.50 -16.30
N ASP A 65 -5.18 12.53 -17.13
CA ASP A 65 -6.25 12.70 -18.12
C ASP A 65 -6.00 11.89 -19.40
N SER A 66 -4.74 11.62 -19.75
CA SER A 66 -4.37 10.87 -20.95
C SER A 66 -4.71 9.38 -20.79
N PRO A 67 -5.45 8.75 -21.73
CA PRO A 67 -5.69 7.31 -21.71
C PRO A 67 -4.40 6.48 -21.66
N ALA A 68 -3.34 6.95 -22.34
CA ALA A 68 -2.04 6.26 -22.35
C ALA A 68 -1.36 6.29 -20.97
N GLU A 69 -1.49 7.39 -20.23
CA GLU A 69 -0.94 7.49 -18.88
C GLU A 69 -1.82 6.74 -17.86
N GLN A 70 -3.14 6.75 -18.05
CA GLN A 70 -4.07 6.01 -17.21
C GLN A 70 -3.82 4.50 -17.27
N VAL A 71 -3.63 3.92 -18.46
CA VAL A 71 -3.41 2.48 -18.59
C VAL A 71 -2.13 2.04 -17.86
N LEU A 72 -1.05 2.83 -17.95
CA LEU A 72 0.19 2.58 -17.22
C LEU A 72 0.01 2.72 -15.70
N MET A 73 -0.71 3.75 -15.25
CA MET A 73 -1.02 3.94 -13.83
C MET A 73 -1.86 2.77 -13.27
N TYR A 74 -2.92 2.34 -13.97
CA TYR A 74 -3.75 1.22 -13.53
C TYR A 74 -2.96 -0.09 -13.50
N GLN A 75 -2.15 -0.35 -14.53
CA GLN A 75 -1.25 -1.50 -14.55
C GLN A 75 -0.37 -1.52 -13.30
N CYS A 76 0.29 -0.41 -12.97
CA CYS A 76 1.13 -0.28 -11.78
C CYS A 76 0.35 -0.52 -10.46
N ILE A 77 -0.85 0.05 -10.32
CA ILE A 77 -1.68 -0.15 -9.11
C ILE A 77 -2.00 -1.64 -8.92
N PHE A 78 -2.43 -2.34 -9.96
CA PHE A 78 -2.86 -3.73 -9.85
C PHE A 78 -1.69 -4.71 -9.82
N GLU A 79 -0.57 -4.45 -10.50
CA GLU A 79 0.66 -5.21 -10.34
C GLU A 79 1.22 -5.11 -8.91
N GLY A 80 0.99 -3.98 -8.23
CA GLY A 80 1.33 -3.80 -6.82
C GLY A 80 0.72 -4.86 -5.89
N LEU A 81 -0.45 -5.44 -6.24
CA LEU A 81 -1.04 -6.55 -5.50
C LEU A 81 -0.21 -7.82 -5.58
N THR A 82 0.30 -8.14 -6.78
CA THR A 82 1.20 -9.28 -7.02
C THR A 82 2.50 -9.11 -6.26
N PHE A 83 3.07 -7.90 -6.26
CA PHE A 83 4.25 -7.58 -5.47
C PHE A 83 3.99 -7.80 -3.97
N TYR A 84 2.89 -7.28 -3.44
CA TYR A 84 2.53 -7.44 -2.03
C TYR A 84 2.34 -8.92 -1.66
N GLU A 85 1.68 -9.71 -2.52
CA GLU A 85 1.52 -11.14 -2.31
C GLU A 85 2.88 -11.85 -2.21
N LYS A 86 3.78 -11.62 -3.17
CA LYS A 86 5.14 -12.20 -3.15
C LYS A 86 5.92 -11.79 -1.90
N LEU A 87 5.79 -10.54 -1.48
CA LEU A 87 6.41 -10.05 -0.26
C LEU A 87 5.86 -10.75 0.99
N THR A 88 4.55 -10.92 1.11
CA THR A 88 3.96 -11.59 2.28
C THR A 88 4.37 -13.06 2.37
N LYS A 89 4.59 -13.73 1.23
CA LYS A 89 5.08 -15.11 1.16
C LYS A 89 6.53 -15.30 1.63
N THR A 90 7.34 -14.24 1.73
CA THR A 90 8.69 -14.32 2.29
C THR A 90 8.71 -14.22 3.82
N LYS A 91 7.61 -13.80 4.45
CA LYS A 91 7.47 -13.77 5.91
C LYS A 91 7.21 -15.19 6.42
N LYS A 92 7.87 -15.59 7.51
CA LYS A 92 7.52 -16.82 8.24
C LYS A 92 6.14 -16.63 8.86
N LEU A 93 5.10 -17.20 8.22
CA LEU A 93 3.72 -17.03 8.67
C LEU A 93 3.36 -18.00 9.82
N ASN A 94 4.11 -19.07 10.05
CA ASN A 94 3.73 -20.06 11.04
C ASN A 94 4.94 -20.74 11.74
N PRO A 95 5.13 -20.56 13.06
CA PRO A 95 6.21 -21.22 13.81
C PRO A 95 5.99 -22.73 14.03
N PHE A 96 4.83 -23.30 13.68
CA PHE A 96 4.47 -24.69 13.99
C PHE A 96 4.68 -25.72 12.84
N ILE A 97 5.22 -25.31 11.69
CA ILE A 97 5.46 -26.21 10.54
C ILE A 97 6.90 -26.01 10.06
N SER A 98 7.85 -26.84 10.54
CA SER A 98 9.28 -26.51 10.48
C SER A 98 10.04 -27.03 9.25
N GLU A 99 9.76 -28.22 8.71
CA GLU A 99 10.68 -28.83 7.71
C GLU A 99 10.35 -28.54 6.24
N ARG A 100 9.07 -28.35 5.87
CA ARG A 100 8.68 -28.00 4.49
C ARG A 100 8.87 -26.50 4.16
N HIS A 101 9.42 -25.75 5.12
CA HIS A 101 9.38 -24.29 5.17
C HIS A 101 10.60 -23.63 4.51
N ASP A 102 11.78 -24.26 4.55
CA ASP A 102 13.02 -23.60 4.08
C ASP A 102 13.17 -23.59 2.56
N SER A 103 12.83 -24.69 1.87
CA SER A 103 12.84 -24.74 0.40
C SER A 103 11.77 -23.82 -0.21
N ALA A 104 10.58 -23.77 0.40
CA ALA A 104 9.50 -22.87 0.02
C ALA A 104 9.88 -21.40 0.27
N LEU A 105 10.50 -21.08 1.41
CA LEU A 105 11.01 -19.73 1.69
C LEU A 105 12.08 -19.30 0.69
N LYS A 106 13.02 -20.19 0.36
CA LYS A 106 14.05 -19.91 -0.64
C LYS A 106 13.41 -19.58 -1.99
N LYS A 107 12.49 -20.42 -2.47
CA LYS A 107 11.73 -20.18 -3.71
C LYS A 107 10.95 -18.86 -3.67
N ASN A 108 10.30 -18.55 -2.54
CA ASN A 108 9.55 -17.30 -2.38
C ASN A 108 10.48 -16.07 -2.40
N ARG A 109 11.67 -16.16 -1.78
CA ARG A 109 12.68 -15.11 -1.85
C ARG A 109 13.18 -14.89 -3.27
N GLU A 110 13.50 -15.96 -4.00
CA GLU A 110 13.90 -15.90 -5.42
C GLU A 110 12.81 -15.28 -6.30
N ALA A 111 11.54 -15.63 -6.04
CA ALA A 111 10.40 -15.03 -6.72
C ALA A 111 10.25 -13.53 -6.42
N LEU A 112 10.50 -13.11 -5.17
CA LEU A 112 10.49 -11.69 -4.78
C LEU A 112 11.67 -10.93 -5.39
N VAL A 113 12.87 -11.51 -5.48
CA VAL A 113 14.02 -10.89 -6.16
C VAL A 113 13.71 -10.67 -7.64
N THR A 114 13.11 -11.67 -8.30
CA THR A 114 12.68 -11.54 -9.71
C THR A 114 11.65 -10.41 -9.87
N GLU A 115 10.69 -10.34 -8.96
CA GLU A 115 9.70 -9.25 -8.94
C GLU A 115 10.39 -7.89 -8.77
N LEU A 116 11.30 -7.74 -7.79
CA LEU A 116 12.02 -6.48 -7.56
C LEU A 116 12.85 -6.02 -8.75
N LYS A 117 13.37 -6.94 -9.57
CA LYS A 117 14.06 -6.61 -10.84
C LYS A 117 13.09 -6.01 -11.87
N LEU A 118 11.86 -6.51 -11.94
CA LEU A 118 10.80 -5.96 -12.81
C LEU A 118 10.43 -4.53 -12.39
N TRP A 119 10.18 -4.31 -11.09
CA TRP A 119 9.93 -2.97 -10.54
C TRP A 119 11.11 -2.00 -10.74
N LYS A 120 12.35 -2.51 -10.66
CA LYS A 120 13.54 -1.72 -10.99
C LYS A 120 13.54 -1.29 -12.46
N GLY A 121 13.14 -2.17 -13.39
CA GLY A 121 13.04 -1.86 -14.81
C GLY A 121 12.09 -0.68 -15.06
N TYR A 122 10.89 -0.74 -14.47
CA TYR A 122 9.92 0.36 -14.56
C TYR A 122 10.48 1.70 -14.03
N LEU A 123 11.30 1.67 -12.97
CA LEU A 123 11.91 2.89 -12.40
C LEU A 123 13.05 3.44 -13.26
N GLN A 124 13.79 2.59 -13.96
CA GLN A 124 14.92 3.00 -14.80
C GLN A 124 14.47 3.66 -16.10
N GLU A 125 13.35 3.20 -16.67
CA GLU A 125 12.79 3.76 -17.91
C GLU A 125 12.05 5.10 -17.67
N GLY A 126 11.98 5.57 -16.42
CA GLY A 126 11.28 6.81 -16.05
C GLY A 126 9.77 6.76 -16.26
N ASN A 127 9.22 5.58 -16.56
CA ASN A 127 7.99 5.48 -17.34
C ASN A 127 6.70 5.35 -16.51
N VAL A 128 6.76 5.24 -15.17
CA VAL A 128 5.54 4.80 -14.43
C VAL A 128 5.32 5.42 -13.03
N TYR A 129 6.27 6.13 -12.43
CA TYR A 129 6.15 6.53 -11.00
C TYR A 129 5.79 7.99 -10.77
N GLY A 130 5.31 8.69 -11.80
CA GLY A 130 5.15 10.13 -11.79
C GLY A 130 3.77 10.66 -11.42
N THR A 131 2.69 9.87 -11.47
CA THR A 131 1.34 10.46 -11.40
C THR A 131 0.38 9.74 -10.44
N GLY A 132 -0.05 10.49 -9.43
CA GLY A 132 -1.29 10.23 -8.71
C GLY A 132 -1.37 9.03 -7.77
N ILE A 133 -2.38 8.15 -7.92
CA ILE A 133 -2.67 7.05 -6.95
C ILE A 133 -1.49 6.06 -6.87
N SER A 134 -0.70 5.93 -7.94
CA SER A 134 0.53 5.13 -7.97
C SER A 134 1.53 5.51 -6.86
N TRP A 135 1.58 6.78 -6.44
CA TRP A 135 2.44 7.25 -5.35
C TRP A 135 2.00 6.74 -3.97
N ALA A 136 0.72 6.40 -3.80
CA ALA A 136 0.15 5.98 -2.52
C ALA A 136 0.36 4.48 -2.25
N VAL A 137 0.60 3.67 -3.28
CA VAL A 137 0.69 2.20 -3.16
C VAL A 137 2.13 1.73 -2.89
N CYS A 138 3.13 2.50 -3.33
CA CYS A 138 4.55 2.14 -3.24
C CYS A 138 5.36 2.60 -1.98
N PRO A 139 4.89 3.44 -1.01
CA PRO A 139 5.75 3.95 0.06
C PRO A 139 6.25 2.95 1.12
N LEU A 140 5.85 1.69 1.08
CA LEU A 140 5.91 0.82 2.27
C LEU A 140 7.26 0.13 2.55
N PHE A 141 8.30 0.27 1.70
CA PHE A 141 9.48 -0.60 1.80
C PHE A 141 10.83 0.12 1.70
N SER A 142 11.64 -0.02 2.76
CA SER A 142 13.08 0.25 2.72
C SER A 142 13.79 -0.89 1.97
N LEU A 143 14.03 -0.67 0.68
CA LEU A 143 14.66 -1.61 -0.23
C LEU A 143 16.17 -1.30 -0.33
N GLY A 144 16.92 -1.62 0.72
CA GLY A 144 18.34 -1.27 0.85
C GLY A 144 19.24 -1.76 -0.31
N ASN A 145 18.87 -2.84 -1.00
CA ASN A 145 19.64 -3.41 -2.12
C ASN A 145 19.24 -2.84 -3.50
N PHE A 146 18.32 -1.88 -3.57
CA PHE A 146 17.80 -1.32 -4.82
C PHE A 146 17.90 0.21 -4.80
N PRO A 147 19.01 0.83 -5.27
CA PRO A 147 19.30 2.25 -5.04
C PRO A 147 18.24 3.20 -5.62
N LYS A 148 17.64 2.88 -6.77
CA LYS A 148 16.55 3.68 -7.35
C LYS A 148 15.24 3.58 -6.58
N LEU A 149 14.92 2.41 -6.04
CA LEU A 149 13.78 2.23 -5.12
C LEU A 149 14.03 2.95 -3.80
N ALA A 150 15.26 2.92 -3.29
CA ALA A 150 15.66 3.63 -2.08
C ALA A 150 15.60 5.16 -2.27
N GLU A 151 16.03 5.67 -3.44
CA GLU A 151 15.90 7.08 -3.83
C GLU A 151 14.42 7.50 -3.89
N TYR A 152 13.58 6.71 -4.56
CA TYR A 152 12.15 6.94 -4.65
C TYR A 152 11.47 6.94 -3.26
N TYR A 153 11.80 5.96 -2.40
CA TYR A 153 11.33 5.93 -1.01
C TYR A 153 11.81 7.16 -0.22
N ALA A 154 13.05 7.57 -0.40
CA ALA A 154 13.62 8.75 0.27
C ALA A 154 12.90 10.04 -0.14
N GLN A 155 12.45 10.17 -1.38
CA GLN A 155 11.63 11.30 -1.83
C GLN A 155 10.21 11.24 -1.24
N LEU A 156 9.60 10.04 -1.20
CA LEU A 156 8.25 9.83 -0.71
C LEU A 156 8.11 10.13 0.79
N LYS A 157 9.01 9.61 1.62
CA LYS A 157 8.93 9.75 3.09
C LYS A 157 8.99 11.21 3.54
N GLU A 158 9.54 12.10 2.73
CA GLU A 158 9.68 13.52 3.08
C GLU A 158 8.41 14.34 2.81
N ARG A 159 7.46 13.81 2.03
CA ARG A 159 6.22 14.50 1.67
C ARG A 159 5.37 14.82 2.91
N PRO A 160 4.82 16.04 3.03
CA PRO A 160 3.97 16.42 4.15
C PRO A 160 2.76 15.49 4.34
N SER A 161 2.10 15.09 3.25
CA SER A 161 0.95 14.17 3.29
C SER A 161 1.35 12.79 3.84
N ILE A 162 2.49 12.26 3.42
CA ILE A 162 3.00 10.97 3.87
C ILE A 162 3.39 11.03 5.34
N LYS A 163 4.10 12.08 5.78
CA LYS A 163 4.45 12.32 7.18
C LYS A 163 3.20 12.41 8.07
N ALA A 164 2.17 13.13 7.61
CA ALA A 164 0.91 13.28 8.34
C ALA A 164 0.12 11.97 8.46
N SER A 165 0.25 11.07 7.48
CA SER A 165 -0.43 9.76 7.47
C SER A 165 0.42 8.60 8.02
N TRP A 166 1.64 8.87 8.48
CA TRP A 166 2.55 7.82 8.94
C TRP A 166 1.96 7.14 10.19
N PRO A 167 1.92 5.80 10.28
CA PRO A 167 1.43 5.13 11.47
C PRO A 167 2.24 5.60 12.70
N PRO A 168 1.61 6.19 13.74
CA PRO A 168 2.33 6.80 14.86
C PRO A 168 3.32 5.84 15.52
N ARG A 169 2.92 4.56 15.65
CA ARG A 169 3.74 3.48 16.22
C ARG A 169 5.06 3.24 15.46
N TRP A 170 5.11 3.55 14.16
CA TRP A 170 6.34 3.37 13.37
C TRP A 170 7.40 4.43 13.67
N LEU A 171 6.98 5.59 14.18
CA LEU A 171 7.89 6.63 14.67
C LEU A 171 8.42 6.28 16.06
N GLU A 172 7.57 5.66 16.90
CA GLU A 172 7.91 5.22 18.26
C GLU A 172 8.83 3.98 18.28
N HIS A 173 8.69 3.09 17.29
CA HIS A 173 9.40 1.81 17.22
C HIS A 173 9.98 1.50 15.82
N PRO A 174 11.12 2.11 15.44
CA PRO A 174 11.74 1.89 14.12
C PRO A 174 12.23 0.45 13.88
N LYS A 175 12.38 -0.37 14.94
CA LYS A 175 12.86 -1.76 14.86
C LYS A 175 11.88 -2.74 14.19
N GLY A 176 10.63 -2.34 13.93
CA GLY A 176 9.61 -3.18 13.30
C GLY A 176 9.50 -3.05 11.78
N GLN A 177 10.29 -2.16 11.16
CA GLN A 177 10.32 -2.04 9.70
C GLN A 177 10.92 -3.31 9.11
N VAL A 178 10.24 -3.94 8.15
CA VAL A 178 10.77 -5.08 7.41
C VAL A 178 11.99 -4.59 6.62
N THR A 179 13.18 -4.72 7.20
CA THR A 179 14.42 -4.51 6.49
C THR A 179 14.61 -5.68 5.55
N LEU A 180 14.45 -5.46 4.26
CA LEU A 180 14.75 -6.43 3.21
C LEU A 180 16.27 -6.58 2.99
N LYS A 181 17.07 -6.41 4.06
CA LYS A 181 18.54 -6.44 4.01
C LYS A 181 19.07 -7.81 3.57
N ASP A 182 18.28 -8.87 3.79
CA ASP A 182 18.64 -10.26 3.47
C ASP A 182 18.03 -10.77 2.14
N ILE A 183 17.53 -9.86 1.29
CA ILE A 183 16.96 -10.14 -0.04
C ILE A 183 17.68 -9.31 -1.09
#